data_AF-A0A2W6AU38-F1
#
_entry.id   AF-A0A2W6AU38-F1
#
_cell.length_a   1.000
_cell.length_b   1.000
_cell.length_c   1.000
_cell.angle_alpha   90.00
_cell.angle_beta   90.00
_cell.angle_gamma   90.00
#
_symmetry.space_group_name_H-M   'P 1'
#
loop_
_entity.id
_entity.type
_entity.pdbx_description
1 polymer ?
#
loop_
_entity_poly.entity_id
_entity_poly.type
_entity_poly.pdbx_seq_one_letter_code
_entity_poly.pdbx_strand_id
1 'polypeptide(L)'
;MVHHGSSRWGLAAAAAAIWCGSFACLHLFWALGGSFGLASSAGRGLAAGRPASFVIFGLYGAALLLVIGIALIAVTQRPQAVRRLRRAASALLAVVGVGLVLRGLALEVLLATNADGLRKNVSPLETHWSLILWNPWFAVGGALFIATAIRASRSAFLSGPSQ
;
A
#
# COMPACT_ATOMS: atom_id res chain seq x y z
N MET A 1 7.03 35.59 0.57
CA MET A 1 7.87 34.66 1.37
C MET A 1 7.32 33.25 1.17
N VAL A 2 7.96 32.45 0.31
CA VAL A 2 7.53 31.07 0.03
C VAL A 2 8.15 30.18 1.10
N HIS A 3 7.35 29.70 2.06
CA HIS A 3 7.80 28.73 3.05
C HIS A 3 8.23 27.42 2.36
N HIS A 4 9.52 27.29 2.05
CA HIS A 4 10.18 26.03 1.68
C HIS A 4 10.46 25.17 2.93
N GLY A 5 9.50 25.13 3.85
CA GLY A 5 9.44 24.06 4.83
C GLY A 5 8.68 22.93 4.17
N SER A 6 9.34 22.09 3.38
CA SER A 6 8.78 20.79 2.97
C SER A 6 8.57 19.99 4.26
N SER A 7 7.38 20.20 4.84
CA SER A 7 6.95 19.55 6.06
C SER A 7 7.22 18.06 5.87
N ARG A 8 7.98 17.44 6.77
CA ARG A 8 8.23 15.97 6.78
C ARG A 8 6.94 15.15 6.59
N TRP A 9 5.80 15.78 6.91
CA TRP A 9 4.45 15.28 6.75
C TRP A 9 3.91 15.34 5.31
N GLY A 10 4.21 16.40 4.55
CA GLY A 10 3.94 16.44 3.11
C GLY A 10 4.81 15.43 2.36
N LEU A 11 6.03 15.18 2.84
CA LEU A 11 6.89 14.12 2.33
C LEU A 11 6.28 12.74 2.54
N ALA A 12 5.70 12.45 3.72
CA ALA A 12 5.05 11.16 3.97
C ALA A 12 3.84 10.92 3.04
N ALA A 13 3.00 11.93 2.83
CA ALA A 13 1.86 11.83 1.90
C ALA A 13 2.33 11.67 0.45
N ALA A 14 3.36 12.41 0.03
CA ALA A 14 3.95 12.25 -1.30
C ALA A 14 4.57 10.86 -1.48
N ALA A 15 5.33 10.37 -0.50
CA ALA A 15 5.90 9.03 -0.52
C ALA A 15 4.82 7.94 -0.55
N ALA A 16 3.73 8.09 0.21
CA ALA A 16 2.58 7.19 0.16
C ALA A 16 1.92 7.16 -1.23
N ALA A 17 1.76 8.33 -1.87
CA ALA A 17 1.19 8.43 -3.21
C ALA A 17 2.12 7.84 -4.27
N ILE A 18 3.44 8.08 -4.17
CA ILE A 18 4.45 7.46 -5.03
C ILE A 18 4.43 5.94 -4.86
N TRP A 19 4.41 5.45 -3.62
CA TRP A 19 4.31 4.02 -3.32
C TRP A 19 3.08 3.39 -4.00
N CYS A 20 1.90 4.03 -3.89
CA CYS A 20 0.69 3.58 -4.57
C CYS A 20 0.84 3.60 -6.09
N GLY A 21 1.37 4.69 -6.64
CA GLY A 21 1.56 4.86 -8.08
C GLY A 21 2.50 3.81 -8.66
N SER A 22 3.64 3.56 -8.02
CA SER A 22 4.59 2.53 -8.43
C SER A 22 3.95 1.15 -8.43
N PHE A 23 3.17 0.79 -7.39
CA PHE A 23 2.49 -0.50 -7.34
C PHE A 23 1.35 -0.59 -8.33
N ALA A 24 0.61 0.50 -8.59
CA ALA A 24 -0.45 0.52 -9.59
C ALA A 24 0.14 0.28 -10.99
N CYS A 25 1.22 0.97 -11.34
CA CYS A 25 1.95 0.75 -12.58
C CYS A 25 2.45 -0.69 -12.70
N LEU A 26 2.97 -1.29 -11.63
CA LEU A 26 3.42 -2.67 -11.62
C LEU A 26 2.27 -3.66 -11.87
N HIS A 27 1.12 -3.47 -11.23
CA HIS A 27 -0.06 -4.31 -11.45
C HIS A 27 -0.62 -4.16 -12.87
N LEU A 28 -0.65 -2.93 -13.41
CA LEU A 28 -1.05 -2.69 -14.80
C LEU A 28 -0.06 -3.32 -15.79
N PHE A 29 1.24 -3.23 -15.53
CA PHE A 29 2.26 -3.90 -16.33
C PHE A 29 2.01 -5.42 -16.36
N TRP A 30 1.74 -6.05 -15.22
CA TRP A 30 1.40 -7.47 -15.16
C TRP A 30 0.09 -7.79 -15.88
N ALA A 31 -0.94 -6.94 -15.74
CA ALA A 31 -2.23 -7.12 -16.38
C ALA A 31 -2.14 -7.03 -17.92
N LEU A 32 -1.26 -6.16 -18.43
CA LEU A 32 -0.99 -5.99 -19.86
C LEU A 32 -0.09 -7.08 -20.46
N GLY A 33 0.36 -8.02 -19.65
CA GLY A 33 1.11 -9.19 -20.11
C GLY A 33 2.54 -9.29 -19.59
N GLY A 34 3.03 -8.29 -18.85
CA GLY A 34 4.36 -8.30 -18.24
C GLY A 34 4.56 -9.45 -17.26
N SER A 35 5.70 -10.15 -17.34
CA SER A 35 5.99 -11.33 -16.51
C SER A 35 7.06 -11.10 -15.45
N PHE A 36 7.83 -10.01 -15.56
CA PHE A 36 8.93 -9.71 -14.64
C PHE A 36 8.43 -9.59 -13.20
N GLY A 37 8.99 -10.40 -12.29
CA GLY A 37 8.61 -10.41 -10.86
C GLY A 37 7.22 -10.97 -10.55
N LEU A 38 6.40 -11.32 -11.55
CA LEU A 38 5.03 -11.81 -11.31
C LEU A 38 5.03 -13.17 -10.62
N ALA A 39 5.88 -14.09 -11.07
CA ALA A 39 6.00 -15.42 -10.48
C ALA A 39 6.51 -15.37 -9.04
N SER A 40 7.41 -14.43 -8.71
CA SER A 40 7.89 -14.25 -7.34
C SER A 40 6.88 -13.56 -6.43
N SER A 41 5.96 -12.75 -6.99
CA SER A 41 4.96 -12.01 -6.23
C SER A 41 3.65 -12.80 -6.02
N ALA A 42 3.12 -13.40 -7.08
CA ALA A 42 1.82 -14.09 -7.09
C ALA A 42 1.94 -15.62 -7.14
N GLY A 43 3.16 -16.15 -7.21
CA GLY A 43 3.43 -17.58 -7.36
C GLY A 43 3.37 -18.06 -8.81
N ARG A 44 4.15 -19.10 -9.11
CA ARG A 44 4.28 -19.67 -10.46
C ARG A 44 2.96 -20.09 -11.11
N GLY A 45 2.03 -20.66 -10.35
CA GLY A 45 0.75 -21.15 -10.89
C GLY A 45 -0.10 -20.02 -11.50
N LEU A 46 -0.29 -18.94 -10.75
CA LEU A 46 -1.04 -17.76 -11.24
C LEU A 46 -0.28 -17.00 -12.32
N ALA A 47 1.06 -16.92 -12.19
CA ALA A 47 1.88 -16.22 -13.17
C ALA A 47 1.90 -16.90 -14.55
N ALA A 48 1.89 -18.24 -14.59
CA ALA A 48 1.85 -19.01 -15.83
C ALA A 48 0.43 -19.13 -16.40
N GLY A 49 -0.56 -19.43 -15.55
CA GLY A 49 -1.93 -19.70 -16.00
C GLY A 49 -2.76 -18.44 -16.30
N ARG A 50 -2.45 -17.31 -15.64
CA ARG A 50 -3.15 -16.01 -15.76
C ARG A 50 -4.66 -16.13 -15.97
N PRO A 51 -5.39 -16.83 -15.08
CA PRO A 51 -6.83 -16.95 -15.22
C PRO A 51 -7.49 -15.57 -15.24
N ALA A 52 -8.55 -15.39 -16.04
CA ALA A 52 -9.18 -14.08 -16.24
C ALA A 52 -9.61 -13.42 -14.91
N SER A 53 -10.07 -14.20 -13.93
CA SER A 53 -10.40 -13.71 -12.59
C SER A 53 -9.20 -13.11 -11.86
N PHE A 54 -8.01 -13.72 -11.97
CA PHE A 54 -6.78 -13.18 -11.38
C PHE A 54 -6.36 -11.88 -12.07
N VAL A 55 -6.47 -11.79 -13.40
CA VAL A 55 -6.14 -10.55 -14.12
C VAL A 55 -7.12 -9.43 -13.76
N ILE A 56 -8.42 -9.70 -13.77
CA ILE A 56 -9.46 -8.70 -13.51
C ILE A 56 -9.45 -8.26 -12.05
N PHE A 57 -9.59 -9.19 -11.11
CA PHE A 57 -9.75 -8.85 -9.69
C PHE A 57 -8.39 -8.68 -8.99
N GLY A 58 -7.41 -9.52 -9.33
CA GLY A 58 -6.09 -9.50 -8.71
C GLY A 58 -5.18 -8.40 -9.23
N LEU A 59 -5.18 -8.12 -10.53
CA LEU A 59 -4.28 -7.12 -11.13
C LEU A 59 -4.97 -5.77 -11.36
N TYR A 60 -6.02 -5.72 -12.18
CA TYR A 60 -6.76 -4.47 -12.42
C TYR A 60 -7.48 -3.97 -11.16
N GLY A 61 -8.08 -4.87 -10.39
CA GLY A 61 -8.71 -4.54 -9.11
C GLY A 61 -7.73 -3.97 -8.11
N ALA A 62 -6.54 -4.57 -7.96
CA ALA A 62 -5.50 -4.03 -7.09
C ALA A 62 -4.99 -2.66 -7.58
N ALA A 63 -4.76 -2.49 -8.88
CA ALA A 63 -4.37 -1.20 -9.46
C ALA A 63 -5.43 -0.11 -9.16
N LEU A 64 -6.72 -0.44 -9.31
CA LEU A 64 -7.81 0.48 -8.98
C LEU A 64 -7.82 0.86 -7.50
N LEU A 65 -7.65 -0.12 -6.60
CA LEU A 65 -7.57 0.15 -5.15
C LEU A 65 -6.39 1.06 -4.80
N LEU A 66 -5.25 0.93 -5.48
CA LEU A 66 -4.09 1.79 -5.29
C LEU A 66 -4.36 3.22 -5.80
N VAL A 67 -5.06 3.38 -6.92
CA VAL A 67 -5.53 4.69 -7.40
C VAL A 67 -6.51 5.32 -6.41
N ILE A 68 -7.44 4.55 -5.84
CA ILE A 68 -8.31 5.01 -4.75
C ILE A 68 -7.47 5.44 -3.55
N GLY A 69 -6.42 4.71 -3.21
CA GLY A 69 -5.44 5.09 -2.18
C GLY A 69 -4.83 6.48 -2.42
N ILE A 70 -4.39 6.77 -3.64
CA ILE A 70 -3.88 8.10 -4.04
C ILE A 70 -4.97 9.17 -3.83
N ALA A 71 -6.21 8.89 -4.24
CA ALA A 71 -7.32 9.82 -4.05
C ALA A 71 -7.60 10.09 -2.56
N LEU A 72 -7.58 9.05 -1.71
CA LEU A 72 -7.74 9.20 -0.26
C LEU A 72 -6.63 10.05 0.35
N ILE A 73 -5.37 9.80 -0.04
CA ILE A 73 -4.22 10.61 0.36
C ILE A 73 -4.46 12.07 -0.04
N ALA A 74 -4.83 12.34 -1.29
CA ALA A 74 -5.10 13.70 -1.76
C ALA A 74 -6.24 14.38 -0.96
N VAL A 75 -7.32 13.67 -0.66
CA VAL A 75 -8.43 14.16 0.19
C VAL A 75 -7.92 14.58 1.57
N THR A 76 -7.01 13.82 2.19
CA THR A 76 -6.47 14.19 3.51
C THR A 76 -5.68 15.51 3.51
N GLN A 77 -5.03 15.82 2.38
CA GLN A 77 -4.22 17.01 2.19
C GLN A 77 -5.04 18.25 1.78
N ARG A 78 -6.27 18.08 1.29
CA ARG A 78 -7.12 19.20 0.86
C ARG A 78 -7.75 19.91 2.07
N PRO A 79 -7.40 21.17 2.37
CA PRO A 79 -7.99 21.90 3.49
C PRO A 79 -9.49 22.17 3.30
N GLN A 80 -9.92 22.36 2.06
CA GLN A 80 -11.31 22.63 1.67
C GLN A 80 -12.21 21.38 1.71
N ALA A 81 -11.65 20.17 1.85
CA ALA A 81 -12.46 18.97 1.88
C ALA A 81 -13.31 18.90 3.17
N VAL A 82 -14.55 18.45 3.01
CA VAL A 82 -15.52 18.34 4.12
C VAL A 82 -14.91 17.54 5.27
N ARG A 83 -15.02 18.07 6.50
CA ARG A 83 -14.39 17.46 7.69
C ARG A 83 -14.73 15.98 7.87
N ARG A 84 -15.97 15.58 7.61
CA ARG A 84 -16.40 14.16 7.67
C ARG A 84 -15.66 13.30 6.65
N LEU A 85 -15.53 13.77 5.41
CA LEU A 85 -14.83 13.07 4.34
C LEU A 85 -13.33 12.90 4.66
N ARG A 86 -12.68 13.95 5.18
CA ARG A 86 -11.27 13.89 5.59
C ARG A 86 -11.05 12.88 6.72
N ARG A 87 -11.94 12.84 7.71
CA ARG A 87 -11.91 11.86 8.80
C ARG A 87 -12.11 10.43 8.30
N ALA A 88 -13.10 10.21 7.44
CA ALA A 88 -13.34 8.90 6.83
C ALA A 88 -12.12 8.43 6.01
N ALA A 89 -11.55 9.30 5.18
CA ALA A 89 -10.34 8.98 4.41
C ALA A 89 -9.15 8.66 5.31
N SER A 90 -8.97 9.41 6.40
CA SER A 90 -7.89 9.19 7.37
C SER A 90 -8.07 7.87 8.13
N ALA A 91 -9.29 7.56 8.57
CA ALA A 91 -9.62 6.29 9.22
C ALA A 91 -9.38 5.11 8.28
N LEU A 92 -9.82 5.22 7.02
CA LEU A 92 -9.61 4.18 6.02
C LEU A 92 -8.13 3.94 5.73
N LEU A 93 -7.34 5.02 5.54
CA LEU A 93 -5.89 4.91 5.40
C LEU A 93 -5.22 4.27 6.62
N ALA A 94 -5.66 4.60 7.84
CA ALA A 94 -5.13 3.99 9.05
C ALA A 94 -5.44 2.49 9.12
N VAL A 95 -6.70 2.09 8.87
CA VAL A 95 -7.12 0.68 8.89
C VAL A 95 -6.36 -0.13 7.83
N VAL A 96 -6.31 0.36 6.60
CA VAL A 96 -5.56 -0.30 5.51
C VAL A 96 -4.08 -0.34 5.84
N GLY A 97 -3.53 0.75 6.37
CA GLY A 97 -2.12 0.84 6.73
C GLY A 97 -1.72 -0.16 7.82
N VAL A 98 -2.54 -0.29 8.87
CA VAL A 98 -2.35 -1.30 9.92
C VAL A 98 -2.43 -2.71 9.33
N GLY A 99 -3.43 -2.98 8.49
CA GLY A 99 -3.54 -4.27 7.80
C GLY A 99 -2.31 -4.61 6.96
N LEU A 100 -1.76 -3.63 6.23
CA LEU A 100 -0.55 -3.81 5.41
C LEU A 100 0.70 -4.06 6.27
N VAL A 101 0.87 -3.34 7.38
CA VAL A 101 1.98 -3.56 8.31
C VAL A 101 1.88 -4.95 8.94
N LEU A 102 0.71 -5.31 9.48
CA LEU A 102 0.50 -6.62 10.09
C LEU A 102 0.73 -7.74 9.09
N ARG A 103 0.19 -7.61 7.87
CA ARG A 103 0.39 -8.60 6.81
C ARG A 103 1.86 -8.71 6.39
N GLY A 104 2.55 -7.59 6.20
CA GLY A 104 3.96 -7.56 5.85
C GLY A 104 4.82 -8.23 6.93
N LEU A 105 4.65 -7.85 8.19
CA LEU A 105 5.42 -8.40 9.31
C LEU A 105 5.05 -9.85 9.64
N ALA A 106 3.78 -10.22 9.62
CA ALA A 106 3.34 -11.59 9.91
C ALA A 106 3.87 -12.56 8.85
N LEU A 107 3.76 -12.21 7.56
CA LEU A 107 4.31 -13.04 6.50
C LEU A 107 5.84 -13.10 6.55
N GLU A 108 6.50 -12.01 6.95
CA GLU A 108 7.94 -12.00 7.17
C GLU A 108 8.34 -13.00 8.26
N VAL A 109 7.69 -12.95 9.43
CA VAL A 109 7.97 -13.84 10.56
C VAL A 109 7.64 -15.29 10.20
N LEU A 110 6.49 -15.56 9.58
CA LEU A 110 6.08 -16.92 9.19
C LEU A 110 7.07 -17.54 8.18
N LEU A 111 7.46 -16.78 7.15
CA LEU A 111 8.44 -17.25 6.16
C LEU A 111 9.85 -17.35 6.74
N ALA A 112 10.25 -16.46 7.67
CA ALA A 112 11.57 -16.50 8.31
C ALA A 112 11.71 -17.68 9.29
N THR A 113 10.65 -17.99 10.03
CA THR A 113 10.62 -19.08 11.03
C THR A 113 10.26 -20.45 10.44
N ASN A 114 9.77 -20.49 9.19
CA ASN A 114 9.19 -21.70 8.59
C ASN A 114 8.07 -22.30 9.45
N ALA A 115 7.33 -21.45 10.17
CA ALA A 115 6.14 -21.86 10.90
C ALA A 115 5.13 -22.49 9.94
N ASP A 116 4.42 -23.52 10.40
CA ASP A 116 3.44 -24.31 9.63
C ASP A 116 3.98 -24.98 8.35
N GLY A 117 5.30 -25.08 8.20
CA GLY A 117 5.92 -25.69 7.03
C GLY A 117 5.70 -24.91 5.72
N LEU A 118 5.42 -23.60 5.81
CA LEU A 118 5.10 -22.75 4.67
C LEU A 118 6.15 -22.80 3.53
N ARG A 119 7.44 -22.97 3.86
CA ARG A 119 8.51 -23.11 2.85
C ARG A 119 8.43 -24.39 2.03
N LYS A 120 7.63 -25.38 2.43
CA LYS A 120 7.41 -26.60 1.62
C LYS A 120 6.50 -26.33 0.42
N ASN A 121 5.67 -25.30 0.48
CA ASN A 121 4.69 -24.95 -0.55
C ASN A 121 5.14 -23.80 -1.46
N VAL A 122 6.24 -23.13 -1.13
CA VAL A 122 6.77 -21.96 -1.84
C VAL A 122 8.22 -22.23 -2.18
N SER A 123 8.64 -21.94 -3.41
CA SER A 123 10.02 -22.24 -3.78
C SER A 123 11.03 -21.35 -3.04
N PRO A 124 12.29 -21.80 -2.88
CA PRO A 124 13.32 -21.03 -2.17
C PRO A 124 13.53 -19.63 -2.77
N LEU A 125 13.46 -19.51 -4.09
CA LEU A 125 13.63 -18.24 -4.80
C LEU A 125 12.44 -17.30 -4.57
N GLU A 126 11.20 -17.81 -4.60
CA GLU A 126 9.99 -17.02 -4.30
C GLU A 126 9.99 -16.55 -2.83
N THR A 127 10.43 -17.41 -1.91
CA THR A 127 10.59 -17.08 -0.48
C THR A 127 11.61 -15.96 -0.29
N HIS A 128 12.77 -16.06 -0.96
CA HIS A 128 13.82 -15.05 -0.88
C HIS A 128 13.35 -13.66 -1.33
N TRP A 129 12.70 -13.57 -2.49
CA TRP A 129 12.18 -12.30 -2.99
C TRP A 129 11.00 -11.76 -2.17
N SER A 130 10.18 -12.65 -1.60
CA SER A 130 9.11 -12.25 -0.68
C SER A 130 9.64 -11.59 0.58
N LEU A 131 10.68 -12.18 1.20
CA LEU A 131 11.30 -11.66 2.41
C LEU A 131 12.08 -10.36 2.17
N ILE A 132 12.85 -10.28 1.08
CA ILE A 132 13.74 -9.12 0.88
C ILE A 132 13.01 -7.93 0.26
N LEU A 133 12.05 -8.19 -0.64
CA LEU A 133 11.44 -7.14 -1.44
C LEU A 133 9.96 -6.94 -1.11
N TRP A 134 9.14 -7.99 -1.23
CA TRP A 134 7.69 -7.81 -1.20
C TRP A 134 7.16 -7.45 0.19
N ASN A 135 7.45 -8.27 1.21
CA ASN A 135 6.92 -8.09 2.57
C ASN A 135 7.39 -6.80 3.25
N PRO A 136 8.70 -6.43 3.22
CA PRO A 136 9.15 -5.17 3.79
C PRO A 136 8.47 -3.99 3.12
N TRP A 137 8.24 -4.08 1.80
CA TRP A 137 7.63 -2.98 1.06
C TRP A 137 6.14 -2.80 1.37
N PHE A 138 5.41 -3.88 1.69
CA PHE A 138 4.05 -3.77 2.26
C PHE A 138 4.06 -3.07 3.62
N ALA A 139 5.02 -3.39 4.50
CA ALA A 139 5.15 -2.72 5.79
C ALA A 139 5.50 -1.24 5.63
N VAL A 140 6.39 -0.88 4.70
CA VAL A 140 6.71 0.52 4.38
C VAL A 140 5.48 1.27 3.88
N GLY A 141 4.72 0.71 2.93
CA GLY A 141 3.48 1.32 2.43
C GLY A 141 2.46 1.54 3.55
N GLY A 142 2.28 0.54 4.41
CA GLY A 142 1.38 0.65 5.55
C GLY A 142 1.81 1.71 6.57
N ALA A 143 3.10 1.81 6.88
CA ALA A 143 3.65 2.84 7.76
C ALA A 143 3.43 4.26 7.18
N LEU A 144 3.61 4.44 5.87
CA LEU A 144 3.36 5.71 5.18
C LEU A 144 1.87 6.11 5.25
N PHE A 145 0.95 5.15 5.11
CA PHE A 145 -0.49 5.39 5.24
C PHE A 145 -0.86 5.81 6.66
N ILE A 146 -0.35 5.11 7.68
CA ILE A 146 -0.56 5.44 9.09
C ILE A 146 -0.01 6.84 9.40
N ALA A 147 1.21 7.16 8.97
CA ALA A 147 1.82 8.47 9.17
C ALA A 147 0.97 9.60 8.53
N THR A 148 0.45 9.36 7.32
CA THR A 148 -0.45 10.29 6.62
C THR A 148 -1.76 10.50 7.39
N ALA A 149 -2.37 9.41 7.88
CA ALA A 149 -3.62 9.45 8.64
C ALA A 149 -3.49 10.16 10.00
N ILE A 150 -2.42 9.89 10.76
CA ILE A 150 -2.13 10.55 12.04
C ILE A 150 -2.02 12.05 11.84
N ARG A 151 -1.28 12.50 10.80
CA ARG A 151 -1.14 13.93 10.51
C ARG A 151 -2.47 14.58 10.19
N ALA A 152 -3.26 13.96 9.32
CA ALA A 152 -4.54 14.49 8.89
C ALA A 152 -5.50 14.68 10.08
N SER A 153 -5.46 13.72 11.02
CA SER A 153 -6.21 13.78 12.28
C SER A 153 -5.72 14.92 13.19
N ARG A 154 -4.40 15.14 13.29
CA ARG A 154 -3.82 16.25 14.07
C ARG A 154 -4.18 17.61 13.49
N SER A 155 -4.18 17.75 12.15
CA SER A 155 -4.64 18.98 11.48
C SER A 155 -6.09 19.29 11.84
N ALA A 156 -6.97 18.28 11.80
CA ALA A 156 -8.40 18.46 12.06
C ALA A 156 -8.71 18.81 13.52
N PHE A 157 -7.85 18.41 14.47
CA PHE A 157 -7.96 18.80 15.88
C PHE A 157 -7.54 20.26 16.12
N LEU A 158 -6.42 20.68 15.52
CA LEU A 158 -5.90 22.04 15.70
C LEU A 158 -6.74 23.12 15.00
N SER A 159 -7.51 22.78 13.97
CA SER A 159 -8.38 23.73 13.27
C SER A 159 -9.64 24.15 14.06
N GLY A 160 -9.90 23.57 15.24
CA GLY A 160 -11.05 23.90 16.09
C GLY A 160 -12.43 23.65 15.43
N PRO A 161 -13.52 23.62 16.19
CA PRO A 161 -14.85 23.72 15.61
C PRO A 161 -15.06 25.16 15.15
N SER A 162 -14.92 25.42 13.85
CA SER A 162 -15.60 26.57 13.25
C SER A 162 -17.10 26.34 13.39
N GLN A 163 -17.71 27.07 14.33
CA GLN A 163 -19.15 27.31 14.35
C GLN A 163 -19.55 28.15 13.13
#